data_AF-A0A2E6I036-F1
#
_entry.id   AF-A0A2E6I036-F1
#
_cell.length_a   1.000
_cell.length_b   1.000
_cell.length_c   1.000
_cell.angle_alpha   90.00
_cell.angle_beta   90.00
_cell.angle_gamma   90.00
#
_symmetry.space_group_name_H-M   'P 1'
#
loop_
_entity.id
_entity.type
_entity.pdbx_description
1 polymer ?
#
loop_
_entity_poly.entity_id
_entity_poly.type
_entity_poly.pdbx_seq_one_letter_code
_entity_poly.pdbx_strand_id
1 'polypeptide(L)'
;MGLVYRTGFWLYEPYFKLNDVPIAWYGTIFFIYNVIAALVARLGRRVPRQRHALLIDSLLSLMGCSYLLPALFVHPASLALIALQQIVRGLYRPTLTAYLNERVRDENRATMISIVGVVPNIAFAAFSPTVGMTLDRLGVVASYIAVGAVSIAGWASLLSTRVRETETGEASADRRA
;
A
#
# COMPACT_ATOMS: atom_id res chain seq x y z
N MET A 1 1.76 4.18 1.59
CA MET A 1 0.52 3.37 1.56
C MET A 1 -0.69 4.15 1.10
N GLY A 2 -1.08 5.17 1.87
CA GLY A 2 -2.38 5.84 1.73
C GLY A 2 -2.64 6.47 0.35
N LEU A 3 -1.61 7.10 -0.21
CA LEU A 3 -1.60 7.58 -1.58
C LEU A 3 -1.78 6.44 -2.60
N VAL A 4 -0.86 5.46 -2.52
CA VAL A 4 -0.70 4.39 -3.50
C VAL A 4 -1.99 3.59 -3.68
N TYR A 5 -2.65 3.18 -2.58
CA TYR A 5 -3.87 2.39 -2.71
C TYR A 5 -5.02 3.15 -3.41
N ARG A 6 -5.12 4.48 -3.19
CA ARG A 6 -6.14 5.32 -3.82
C ARG A 6 -5.87 5.46 -5.31
N THR A 7 -4.60 5.63 -5.68
CA THR A 7 -4.15 5.64 -7.06
C THR A 7 -4.49 4.32 -7.77
N GLY A 8 -4.39 3.18 -7.08
CA GLY A 8 -4.81 1.87 -7.61
C GLY A 8 -6.24 1.83 -8.10
N PHE A 9 -7.18 2.34 -7.29
CA PHE A 9 -8.58 2.42 -7.69
C PHE A 9 -8.80 3.16 -9.01
N TRP A 10 -8.08 4.26 -9.21
CA TRP A 10 -8.15 5.04 -10.45
C TRP A 10 -7.51 4.32 -11.65
N LEU A 11 -6.49 3.51 -11.38
CA LEU A 11 -5.76 2.75 -12.39
C LEU A 11 -6.39 1.40 -12.75
N TYR A 12 -7.45 0.95 -12.06
CA TYR A 12 -8.14 -0.30 -12.39
C TYR A 12 -8.84 -0.23 -13.73
N GLU A 13 -9.67 0.79 -13.95
CA GLU A 13 -10.40 0.94 -15.22
C GLU A 13 -9.46 1.02 -16.43
N PRO A 14 -8.43 1.87 -16.46
CA PRO A 14 -7.49 1.92 -17.58
C PRO A 14 -6.79 0.58 -17.84
N TYR A 15 -6.46 -0.17 -16.79
CA TYR A 15 -5.83 -1.49 -16.93
C TYR A 15 -6.80 -2.56 -17.43
N PHE A 16 -8.06 -2.50 -17.02
CA PHE A 16 -9.10 -3.39 -17.54
C PHE A 16 -9.36 -3.13 -19.02
N LYS A 17 -9.39 -1.86 -19.44
CA LYS A 17 -9.46 -1.46 -20.85
C LYS A 17 -8.26 -1.97 -21.65
N LEU A 18 -7.05 -1.89 -21.09
CA LEU A 18 -5.84 -2.40 -21.75
C LEU A 18 -5.89 -3.92 -22.01
N ASN A 19 -6.63 -4.67 -21.20
CA ASN A 19 -6.78 -6.13 -21.33
C ASN A 19 -8.11 -6.54 -21.97
N ASP A 20 -8.79 -5.61 -22.65
CA ASP A 20 -10.07 -5.82 -23.34
C ASP A 20 -11.15 -6.45 -22.45
N VAL A 21 -11.12 -6.17 -21.14
CA VAL A 21 -12.11 -6.69 -20.20
C VAL A 21 -13.45 -5.99 -20.49
N PRO A 22 -14.53 -6.74 -20.77
CA PRO A 22 -15.83 -6.13 -21.01
C PRO A 22 -16.35 -5.40 -19.77
N ILE A 23 -16.98 -4.24 -19.96
CA ILE A 23 -17.47 -3.38 -18.87
C ILE A 23 -18.47 -4.10 -17.95
N ALA A 24 -19.23 -5.06 -18.47
CA ALA A 24 -20.16 -5.88 -17.69
C ALA A 24 -19.47 -6.65 -16.55
N TRP A 25 -18.18 -6.97 -16.69
CA TRP A 25 -17.41 -7.70 -15.68
C TRP A 25 -16.82 -6.80 -14.58
N TYR A 26 -16.82 -5.48 -14.74
CA TYR A 26 -16.16 -4.57 -13.80
C TYR A 26 -16.79 -4.67 -12.41
N GLY A 27 -18.12 -4.72 -12.34
CA GLY A 27 -18.85 -4.89 -11.09
C GLY A 27 -18.54 -6.23 -10.41
N THR A 28 -18.49 -7.32 -11.16
CA THR A 28 -18.19 -8.67 -10.63
C THR A 28 -16.77 -8.74 -10.09
N ILE A 29 -15.78 -8.23 -10.84
CA ILE A 29 -14.38 -8.18 -10.40
C ILE A 29 -14.28 -7.32 -9.13
N PHE A 30 -14.93 -6.16 -9.11
CA PHE A 30 -14.94 -5.28 -7.96
C PHE A 30 -15.58 -5.94 -6.74
N PHE A 31 -16.68 -6.67 -6.91
CA PHE A 31 -17.30 -7.47 -5.85
C PHE A 31 -16.32 -8.49 -5.27
N ILE A 32 -15.64 -9.26 -6.14
CA ILE A 32 -14.62 -10.24 -5.73
C ILE A 32 -13.50 -9.55 -4.94
N TYR A 33 -13.00 -8.40 -5.41
CA TYR A 33 -11.98 -7.62 -4.71
C TYR A 33 -12.42 -7.17 -3.31
N ASN A 34 -13.69 -6.80 -3.14
CA ASN A 34 -14.25 -6.46 -1.84
C ASN A 34 -14.38 -7.67 -0.91
N VAL A 35 -14.80 -8.82 -1.43
CA VAL A 35 -14.84 -10.07 -0.66
C VAL A 35 -13.44 -10.45 -0.19
N ILE A 36 -12.43 -10.39 -1.06
CA ILE A 36 -11.02 -10.66 -0.69
C ILE A 36 -10.58 -9.70 0.43
N ALA A 37 -10.77 -8.39 0.25
CA ALA A 37 -10.39 -7.42 1.27
C ALA A 37 -11.08 -7.68 2.63
N ALA A 38 -12.37 -8.05 2.62
CA ALA A 38 -13.12 -8.33 3.84
C ALA A 38 -12.63 -9.61 4.56
N LEU A 39 -12.38 -10.68 3.80
CA LEU A 39 -11.84 -11.93 4.35
C LEU A 39 -10.45 -11.69 4.95
N VAL A 40 -9.57 -11.01 4.23
CA VAL A 40 -8.21 -10.74 4.69
C VAL A 40 -8.23 -9.83 5.94
N ALA A 41 -9.09 -8.81 5.98
CA ALA A 41 -9.25 -7.96 7.17
C ALA A 41 -9.62 -8.79 8.42
N ARG A 42 -10.46 -9.82 8.25
CA ARG A 42 -10.81 -10.75 9.35
C ARG A 42 -9.60 -11.54 9.83
N LEU A 43 -8.72 -11.98 8.92
CA LEU A 43 -7.49 -12.71 9.25
C LEU A 43 -6.50 -11.81 10.01
N GLY A 44 -6.43 -10.52 9.64
CA GLY A 44 -5.55 -9.53 10.27
C GLY A 44 -5.74 -9.40 11.79
N ARG A 45 -6.95 -9.67 12.30
CA ARG A 45 -7.23 -9.64 13.75
C ARG A 45 -6.44 -10.68 14.56
N ARG A 46 -5.96 -11.75 13.91
CA ARG A 46 -5.19 -12.82 14.57
C ARG A 46 -3.70 -12.52 14.63
N VAL A 47 -3.23 -11.43 14.02
CA VAL A 47 -1.81 -11.10 13.95
C VAL A 47 -1.33 -10.62 15.32
N PRO A 48 -0.29 -11.24 15.91
CA PRO A 48 0.27 -10.82 17.18
C PRO A 48 0.76 -9.36 17.13
N ARG A 49 0.57 -8.65 18.24
CA ARG A 49 0.97 -7.24 18.42
C ARG A 49 2.42 -6.97 18.04
N GLN A 50 3.33 -7.86 18.44
CA GLN A 50 4.77 -7.71 18.16
C GLN A 50 5.08 -7.73 16.65
N ARG A 51 4.19 -8.29 15.83
CA ARG A 51 4.37 -8.40 14.38
C ARG A 51 3.72 -7.28 13.58
N HIS A 52 3.01 -6.33 14.21
CA HIS A 52 2.31 -5.27 13.46
C HIS A 52 3.26 -4.39 12.64
N ALA A 53 4.43 -4.04 13.17
CA ALA A 53 5.44 -3.27 12.45
C ALA A 53 5.94 -4.01 11.20
N LEU A 54 6.37 -5.27 11.37
CA LEU A 54 6.82 -6.14 10.27
C LEU A 54 5.70 -6.38 9.25
N LEU A 55 4.45 -6.49 9.70
CA LEU A 55 3.32 -6.63 8.81
C LEU A 55 3.12 -5.36 7.98
N ILE A 56 3.11 -4.17 8.58
CA ILE A 56 2.99 -2.90 7.84
C ILE A 56 4.12 -2.76 6.80
N ASP A 57 5.34 -3.13 7.16
CA ASP A 57 6.49 -3.08 6.24
C ASP A 57 6.34 -4.06 5.07
N SER A 58 5.91 -5.31 5.34
CA SER A 58 5.65 -6.31 4.28
C SER A 58 4.46 -5.96 3.39
N LEU A 59 3.46 -5.24 3.91
CA LEU A 59 2.37 -4.72 3.10
C LEU A 59 2.84 -3.63 2.12
N LEU A 60 3.94 -2.92 2.39
CA LEU A 60 4.46 -1.89 1.49
C LEU A 60 5.14 -2.52 0.29
N SER A 61 5.97 -3.52 0.56
CA SER A 61 6.65 -4.27 -0.50
C SER A 61 5.63 -5.02 -1.36
N LEU A 62 4.64 -5.67 -0.73
CA LEU A 62 3.54 -6.31 -1.44
C LEU A 62 2.79 -5.32 -2.33
N MET A 63 2.55 -4.09 -1.84
CA MET A 63 1.93 -3.04 -2.63
C MET A 63 2.77 -2.69 -3.85
N GLY A 64 4.07 -2.43 -3.71
CA GLY A 64 4.95 -2.15 -4.85
C GLY A 64 4.97 -3.27 -5.88
N CYS A 65 5.12 -4.52 -5.44
CA CYS A 65 5.09 -5.70 -6.31
C CYS A 65 3.75 -5.82 -7.06
N SER A 66 2.63 -5.50 -6.42
CA SER A 66 1.30 -5.58 -7.04
C SER A 66 1.05 -4.54 -8.15
N TYR A 67 1.92 -3.54 -8.31
CA TYR A 67 1.91 -2.65 -9.48
C TYR A 67 2.94 -3.06 -10.53
N LEU A 68 4.12 -3.52 -10.12
CA LEU A 68 5.18 -3.90 -11.05
C LEU A 68 4.85 -5.19 -11.80
N LEU A 69 4.30 -6.22 -11.13
CA LEU A 69 4.02 -7.50 -11.78
C LEU A 69 2.97 -7.39 -12.92
N PRO A 70 1.82 -6.71 -12.74
CA PRO A 70 0.89 -6.49 -13.85
C PRO A 70 1.46 -5.64 -15.00
N ALA A 71 2.47 -4.79 -14.73
CA ALA A 71 3.11 -4.01 -15.77
C ALA A 71 4.09 -4.84 -16.62
N LEU A 72 4.74 -5.84 -16.03
CA LEU A 72 5.63 -6.76 -16.75
C LEU A 72 4.85 -7.80 -17.56
N PHE A 73 3.68 -8.20 -17.08
CA PHE A 73 2.81 -9.18 -17.73
C PHE A 73 1.45 -8.54 -18.03
N VAL A 74 1.30 -7.94 -19.21
CA VAL A 74 0.00 -7.41 -19.67
C VAL A 74 -0.83 -8.57 -20.21
N HIS A 75 -1.64 -9.18 -19.33
CA HIS A 75 -2.51 -10.30 -19.66
C HIS A 75 -3.74 -10.29 -18.73
N PRO A 76 -4.92 -10.78 -19.15
CA PRO A 76 -6.11 -10.83 -18.29
C PRO A 76 -5.89 -11.59 -16.97
N ALA A 77 -4.96 -12.55 -16.94
CA ALA A 77 -4.56 -13.24 -15.71
C ALA A 77 -3.95 -12.30 -14.65
N SER A 78 -3.37 -11.18 -15.05
CA SER A 78 -2.76 -10.18 -14.17
C SER A 78 -3.79 -9.42 -13.33
N LEU A 79 -5.08 -9.57 -13.60
CA LEU A 79 -6.15 -9.15 -12.69
C LEU A 79 -6.01 -9.84 -11.32
N ALA A 80 -5.56 -11.10 -11.28
CA ALA A 80 -5.28 -11.79 -10.02
C ALA A 80 -4.11 -11.14 -9.26
N LEU A 81 -3.14 -10.56 -9.96
CA LEU A 81 -2.03 -9.82 -9.35
C LEU A 81 -2.51 -8.48 -8.77
N ILE A 82 -3.47 -7.82 -9.41
CA ILE A 82 -4.15 -6.64 -8.86
C ILE A 82 -4.93 -6.99 -7.58
N ALA A 83 -5.43 -8.23 -7.46
CA ALA A 83 -6.09 -8.68 -6.23
C ALA A 83 -5.17 -8.65 -4.99
N LEU A 84 -3.84 -8.67 -5.16
CA LEU A 84 -2.88 -8.47 -4.08
C LEU A 84 -3.03 -7.09 -3.41
N GLN A 85 -3.44 -6.07 -4.16
CA GLN A 85 -3.74 -4.74 -3.59
C GLN A 85 -4.89 -4.81 -2.58
N GLN A 86 -5.81 -5.76 -2.75
CA GLN A 86 -6.96 -5.94 -1.84
C GLN A 86 -6.52 -6.55 -0.51
N ILE A 87 -5.48 -7.38 -0.51
CA ILE A 87 -4.85 -7.89 0.71
C ILE A 87 -4.29 -6.71 1.52
N VAL A 88 -3.55 -5.82 0.85
CA VAL A 88 -3.02 -4.58 1.46
C VAL A 88 -4.15 -3.71 1.98
N ARG A 89 -5.20 -3.48 1.18
CA ARG A 89 -6.36 -2.69 1.57
C ARG A 89 -7.08 -3.25 2.80
N GLY A 90 -7.22 -4.57 2.89
CA GLY A 90 -7.87 -5.26 3.99
C GLY A 90 -7.07 -5.23 5.31
N LEU A 91 -5.74 -5.33 5.24
CA LEU A 91 -4.89 -5.42 6.43
C LEU A 91 -4.38 -4.07 6.93
N TYR A 92 -4.11 -3.14 6.03
CA TYR A 92 -3.38 -1.91 6.37
C TYR A 92 -4.06 -1.09 7.48
N ARG A 93 -5.36 -0.80 7.33
CA ARG A 93 -6.10 0.03 8.30
C ARG A 93 -6.20 -0.66 9.67
N PRO A 94 -6.69 -1.91 9.79
CA PRO A 94 -6.76 -2.59 11.08
C PRO A 94 -5.39 -2.70 11.79
N THR A 95 -4.34 -3.07 11.05
CA THR A 95 -2.99 -3.21 11.63
C THR A 95 -2.41 -1.87 12.04
N LEU A 96 -2.56 -0.83 11.23
CA LEU A 96 -2.06 0.50 11.56
C LEU A 96 -2.77 1.08 12.78
N THR A 97 -4.10 0.97 12.85
CA THR A 97 -4.84 1.47 14.00
C THR A 97 -4.49 0.70 15.28
N ALA A 98 -4.33 -0.62 15.21
CA ALA A 98 -3.87 -1.42 16.36
C ALA A 98 -2.46 -1.01 16.80
N TYR A 99 -1.54 -0.84 15.86
CA TYR A 99 -0.17 -0.40 16.11
C TYR A 99 -0.13 0.97 16.81
N LEU A 100 -0.88 1.95 16.31
CA LEU A 100 -0.97 3.28 16.91
C LEU A 100 -1.58 3.24 18.31
N ASN A 101 -2.59 2.39 18.50
CA ASN A 101 -3.25 2.21 19.78
C ASN A 101 -2.33 1.65 20.88
N GLU A 102 -1.25 0.98 20.50
CA GLU A 102 -0.28 0.39 21.43
C GLU A 102 0.92 1.29 21.70
N ARG A 103 1.24 2.19 20.75
CA ARG A 103 2.47 3.01 20.79
C ARG A 103 2.22 4.47 21.13
N VAL A 104 1.00 4.97 20.98
CA VAL A 104 0.66 6.38 21.20
C VAL A 104 -0.08 6.54 22.53
N ARG A 105 0.39 7.50 23.35
CA ARG A 105 -0.29 7.90 24.59
C ARG A 105 -1.71 8.36 24.31
N ASP A 106 -2.63 8.09 25.22
CA ASP A 106 -4.06 8.37 25.05
C ASP A 106 -4.34 9.85 24.73
N GLU A 107 -3.63 10.77 25.39
CA GLU A 107 -3.69 12.21 25.16
C GLU A 107 -3.45 12.62 23.69
N ASN A 108 -2.57 11.89 22.99
CA ASN A 108 -2.15 12.20 21.62
C ASN A 108 -2.80 11.28 20.57
N ARG A 109 -3.50 10.22 21.00
CA ARG A 109 -4.02 9.15 20.14
C ARG A 109 -5.03 9.68 19.11
N ALA A 110 -5.96 10.53 19.54
CA ALA A 110 -6.98 11.12 18.67
C ALA A 110 -6.33 11.99 17.57
N THR A 111 -5.36 12.83 17.96
CA THR A 111 -4.61 13.68 17.03
C THR A 111 -3.84 12.84 16.01
N MET A 112 -3.15 11.78 16.46
CA MET A 112 -2.42 10.88 15.56
C MET A 112 -3.34 10.17 14.56
N ILE A 113 -4.49 9.67 15.03
CA ILE A 113 -5.49 9.05 14.16
C ILE A 113 -6.02 10.05 13.12
N SER A 114 -6.25 11.31 13.52
CA SER A 114 -6.65 12.38 12.60
C SER A 114 -5.61 12.64 11.52
N ILE A 115 -4.33 12.78 11.90
CA ILE A 115 -3.20 12.96 10.97
C ILE A 115 -3.14 11.79 9.97
N VAL A 116 -3.26 10.55 10.46
CA VAL A 116 -3.27 9.34 9.62
C VAL A 116 -4.50 9.27 8.71
N GLY A 117 -5.60 9.94 9.07
CA GLY A 117 -6.76 10.13 8.21
C GLY A 117 -6.52 11.14 7.09
N VAL A 118 -5.94 12.30 7.41
CA VAL A 118 -5.82 13.47 6.54
C VAL A 118 -4.62 13.40 5.60
N VAL A 119 -3.44 13.02 6.09
CA VAL A 119 -2.18 13.05 5.32
C VAL A 119 -2.28 12.25 4.01
N PRO A 120 -2.81 11.01 3.98
CA PRO A 120 -3.04 10.30 2.74
C PRO A 120 -3.90 11.02 1.70
N ASN A 121 -4.90 11.79 2.15
CA ASN A 121 -5.81 12.51 1.27
C ASN A 121 -5.12 13.72 0.64
N ILE A 122 -4.36 14.47 1.45
CA ILE A 122 -3.57 15.61 0.95
C ILE A 122 -2.52 15.10 -0.05
N ALA A 123 -1.81 14.02 0.29
CA ALA A 123 -0.87 13.40 -0.63
C ALA A 123 -1.56 12.97 -1.94
N PHE A 124 -2.71 12.31 -1.86
CA PHE A 124 -3.46 11.93 -3.05
C PHE A 124 -3.91 13.13 -3.89
N ALA A 125 -4.43 14.18 -3.27
CA ALA A 125 -4.82 15.41 -3.97
C ALA A 125 -3.62 16.06 -4.69
N ALA A 126 -2.44 16.09 -4.05
CA ALA A 126 -1.25 16.69 -4.62
C ALA A 126 -0.63 15.85 -5.76
N PHE A 127 -0.59 14.52 -5.62
CA PHE A 127 0.13 13.64 -6.55
C PHE A 127 -0.77 12.97 -7.61
N SER A 128 -2.09 12.95 -7.43
CA SER A 128 -3.00 12.35 -8.42
C SER A 128 -2.94 13.04 -9.80
N PRO A 129 -2.78 14.37 -9.93
CA PRO A 129 -2.64 15.00 -11.25
C PRO A 129 -1.40 14.49 -11.99
N THR A 130 -0.28 14.31 -11.28
CA THR A 130 0.95 13.77 -11.89
C THR A 130 0.74 12.36 -12.41
N VAL A 131 0.07 11.50 -11.65
CA VAL A 131 -0.26 10.15 -12.12
C VAL A 131 -1.21 10.18 -13.31
N GLY A 132 -2.21 11.07 -13.31
CA GLY A 132 -3.09 11.29 -14.45
C GLY A 132 -2.33 11.74 -15.70
N MET A 133 -1.42 12.70 -15.57
CA MET A 133 -0.57 13.15 -16.68
C MET A 133 0.33 12.03 -17.21
N THR A 134 0.88 11.18 -16.33
CA THR A 134 1.64 9.99 -16.75
C THR A 134 0.75 9.02 -17.51
N LEU A 135 -0.48 8.78 -17.05
CA LEU A 135 -1.43 7.89 -17.71
C LEU A 135 -1.80 8.41 -19.10
N ASP A 136 -2.09 9.70 -19.23
CA ASP A 136 -2.51 10.30 -20.50
C ASP A 136 -1.38 10.36 -21.53
N ARG A 137 -0.13 10.60 -21.09
CA ARG A 137 1.03 10.80 -21.99
C ARG A 137 1.84 9.55 -22.26
N LEU A 138 2.03 8.70 -21.25
CA LEU A 138 2.93 7.53 -21.29
C LEU A 138 2.16 6.21 -21.20
N GLY A 139 0.86 6.26 -20.94
CA GLY A 139 -0.02 5.09 -20.92
C GLY A 139 -0.03 4.34 -19.58
N VAL A 140 -0.82 3.26 -19.57
CA VAL A 140 -1.11 2.48 -18.36
C VAL A 140 0.12 1.79 -17.78
N VAL A 141 0.92 1.14 -18.62
CA VAL A 141 2.09 0.36 -18.19
C VAL A 141 3.12 1.27 -17.49
N ALA A 142 3.43 2.42 -18.09
CA ALA A 142 4.34 3.39 -17.49
C ALA A 142 3.84 3.92 -16.14
N SER A 143 2.54 4.20 -16.02
CA SER A 143 1.91 4.62 -14.76
C SER A 143 2.02 3.56 -13.67
N TYR A 144 1.79 2.28 -13.99
CA TYR A 144 1.97 1.19 -13.04
C TYR A 144 3.44 1.05 -12.61
N ILE A 145 4.39 1.14 -13.55
CA ILE A 145 5.83 1.11 -13.22
C ILE A 145 6.21 2.27 -12.31
N ALA A 146 5.78 3.49 -12.63
CA ALA A 146 6.09 4.68 -11.83
C ALA A 146 5.56 4.57 -10.40
N VAL A 147 4.29 4.18 -10.23
CA VAL A 147 3.68 4.00 -8.90
C VAL A 147 4.33 2.85 -8.14
N GLY A 148 4.65 1.75 -8.82
CA GLY A 148 5.35 0.60 -8.24
C GLY A 148 6.76 0.98 -7.76
N ALA A 149 7.54 1.69 -8.58
CA ALA A 149 8.88 2.15 -8.27
C ALA A 149 8.89 3.10 -7.06
N VAL A 150 7.97 4.07 -7.02
CA VAL A 150 7.82 4.97 -5.87
C VAL A 150 7.48 4.20 -4.59
N SER A 151 6.66 3.17 -4.70
CA SER A 151 6.28 2.33 -3.55
C SER A 151 7.47 1.52 -3.01
N ILE A 152 8.26 0.92 -3.90
CA ILE A 152 9.48 0.17 -3.52
C ILE A 152 10.57 1.10 -2.99
N ALA A 153 10.75 2.28 -3.58
CA ALA A 153 11.70 3.28 -3.08
C ALA A 153 11.30 3.76 -1.67
N GLY A 154 10.00 4.00 -1.44
CA GLY A 154 9.48 4.32 -0.12
C GLY A 154 9.71 3.21 0.90
N TRP A 155 9.56 1.94 0.49
CA TRP A 155 9.87 0.79 1.33
C TRP A 155 11.36 0.69 1.67
N ALA A 156 12.24 0.82 0.67
CA ALA A 156 13.68 0.76 0.86
C ALA A 156 14.18 1.89 1.79
N SER A 157 13.62 3.09 1.67
CA SER A 157 13.93 4.21 2.57
C SER A 157 13.49 3.95 4.01
N LEU A 158 12.36 3.27 4.23
CA LEU A 158 11.94 2.87 5.57
C LEU A 158 12.85 1.79 6.17
N LEU A 159 13.31 0.84 5.37
CA LEU A 159 14.25 -0.17 5.85
C LEU A 159 15.62 0.43 6.22
N SER A 160 16.14 1.34 5.41
CA SER A 160 17.45 1.95 5.66
C SER A 160 17.45 2.82 6.93
N THR A 161 16.33 3.45 7.28
CA THR A 161 16.21 4.18 8.56
C THR A 161 16.20 3.25 9.76
N ARG A 162 15.50 2.12 9.68
CA ARG A 162 15.49 1.12 10.77
C ARG A 162 16.86 0.47 10.98
N VAL A 163 17.58 0.13 9.91
CA VAL A 163 18.92 -0.47 10.02
C VAL A 163 19.87 0.50 10.75
N ARG A 164 19.83 1.79 10.40
CA ARG A 164 20.63 2.83 11.04
C ARG A 164 20.33 2.98 12.53
N GLU A 165 19.07 2.88 12.95
CA GLU A 165 18.66 2.96 14.36
C GLU A 165 19.23 1.79 15.18
N THR A 166 19.26 0.58 14.62
CA THR A 166 19.91 -0.59 15.26
C THR A 166 21.42 -0.39 15.43
N GLU A 167 22.11 0.07 14.39
CA GLU A 167 23.57 0.30 14.43
C GLU A 167 23.96 1.40 15.43
N THR A 168 23.18 2.48 15.51
CA THR A 168 23.42 3.54 16.51
C THR A 168 23.09 3.10 17.93
N GLY A 169 22.07 2.26 18.11
CA GLY A 169 21.74 1.66 19.40
C GLY A 169 22.85 0.77 19.95
N GLU A 170 23.38 -0.14 19.13
CA GLU A 170 24.48 -1.04 19.50
C GLU A 170 25.77 -0.27 19.81
N ALA A 171 26.13 0.73 18.99
CA ALA A 171 27.31 1.56 19.21
C ALA A 171 27.24 2.41 20.51
N SER A 172 26.03 2.72 20.99
CA SER A 172 25.82 3.45 22.24
C SER A 172 25.83 2.56 23.48
N ALA A 173 25.46 1.29 23.33
CA ALA A 173 25.51 0.29 24.39
C ALA A 173 26.97 -0.16 24.66
N ASP A 174 27.76 -0.33 23.60
CA ASP A 174 29.17 -0.73 23.68
C ASP A 174 30.05 0.35 24.34
N ARG A 175 29.70 1.65 24.20
CA ARG A 175 30.40 2.75 24.90
C ARG A 175 30.05 2.88 26.39
N ARG A 176 29.03 2.17 26.87
CA ARG A 176 28.58 2.21 28.27
C ARG A 176 28.98 0.95 29.05
N ALA A 177 29.53 -0.06 28.37
CA ALA A 177 30.14 -1.25 28.97
C ALA A 177 31.63 -0.98 29.25
#